data_AF-A0A7K2ZIN9-F1
#
_entry.id   AF-A0A7K2ZIN9-F1
#
_cell.length_a   1.000
_cell.length_b   1.000
_cell.length_c   1.000
_cell.angle_alpha   90.00
_cell.angle_beta   90.00
_cell.angle_gamma   90.00
#
_symmetry.space_group_name_H-M   'P 1'
#
loop_
_entity.id
_entity.type
_entity.pdbx_description
1 polymer ?
#
loop_
_entity_poly.entity_id
_entity_poly.type
_entity_poly.pdbx_seq_one_letter_code
_entity_poly.pdbx_strand_id
1 'polypeptide(L)'
;MSTEQHDADAYGQELARISHHQHEATDARFMVFQALAAVGLSNEQADDVVAKLEAGAVAGAHTWISESSPPHGSEPRFEDGWFAGVRDVASYLLRIADTTANAGRGRAVSSAMLLAHLQQPHSPAPAEVLAEDPAPAPVPSVELDAKDVLAAAERFTWAVAAPGVRHWPDGSDFLDVALSTVCPEEREGYIERLEAFVEEHRPRLEEMLRTHGPGSKPASHGRYALIGQPETLVIVERMESAPFLLRGQWEKELETVFLDDLEFVWGPRIRLSR
;
A
#
# COMPACT_ATOMS: atom_id res chain seq x y z
N MET A 1 5.71 -27.83 29.46
CA MET A 1 4.84 -26.80 28.84
C MET A 1 5.70 -25.56 28.65
N SER A 2 6.46 -25.46 27.55
CA SER A 2 7.38 -24.33 27.29
C SER A 2 7.79 -24.29 25.81
N THR A 3 6.82 -24.35 24.89
CA THR A 3 7.06 -24.36 23.44
C THR A 3 6.45 -23.17 22.70
N GLU A 4 5.52 -22.43 23.30
CA GLU A 4 4.80 -21.35 22.58
C GLU A 4 5.57 -20.02 22.50
N GLN A 5 6.62 -19.83 23.31
CA GLN A 5 7.35 -18.55 23.37
C GLN A 5 8.53 -18.46 22.38
N HIS A 6 8.93 -19.59 21.76
CA HIS A 6 10.02 -19.63 20.77
C HIS A 6 9.55 -19.36 19.33
N ASP A 7 8.31 -19.67 18.97
CA ASP A 7 7.79 -19.48 17.60
C ASP A 7 7.48 -18.00 17.28
N ALA A 8 7.08 -17.20 18.27
CA ALA A 8 6.74 -15.79 18.06
C ALA A 8 7.94 -14.92 17.67
N ASP A 9 9.14 -15.26 18.18
CA ASP A 9 10.39 -14.53 17.86
C ASP A 9 10.95 -14.94 16.49
N ALA A 10 10.86 -16.21 16.11
CA ALA A 10 11.32 -16.71 14.81
C ALA A 10 10.55 -16.08 13.64
N TYR A 11 9.23 -15.98 13.76
CA TYR A 11 8.39 -15.35 12.74
C TYR A 11 8.62 -13.82 12.67
N GLY A 12 8.80 -13.15 13.80
CA GLY A 12 9.16 -11.73 13.83
C GLY A 12 10.50 -11.43 13.12
N GLN A 13 11.50 -12.30 13.32
CA GLN A 13 12.78 -12.19 12.63
C GLN A 13 12.67 -12.44 11.13
N GLU A 14 11.80 -13.36 10.71
CA GLU A 14 11.51 -13.60 9.29
C GLU A 14 10.88 -12.37 8.64
N LEU A 15 9.88 -11.76 9.29
CA LEU A 15 9.25 -10.52 8.81
C LEU A 15 10.24 -9.36 8.72
N ALA A 16 11.11 -9.20 9.71
CA ALA A 16 12.16 -8.17 9.67
C ALA A 16 13.11 -8.35 8.48
N ARG A 17 13.48 -9.60 8.16
CA ARG A 17 14.30 -9.89 6.97
C ARG A 17 13.56 -9.61 5.67
N ILE A 18 12.27 -9.95 5.59
CA ILE A 18 11.43 -9.65 4.44
C ILE A 18 11.33 -8.13 4.23
N SER A 19 11.04 -7.37 5.28
CA SER A 19 10.96 -5.90 5.23
C SER A 19 12.28 -5.28 4.80
N HIS A 20 13.41 -5.76 5.31
CA HIS A 20 14.73 -5.31 4.88
C HIS A 20 14.95 -5.53 3.37
N HIS A 21 14.66 -6.72 2.85
CA HIS A 21 14.77 -7.02 1.43
C HIS A 21 13.80 -6.20 0.56
N GLN A 22 12.60 -5.89 1.06
CA GLN A 22 11.65 -5.02 0.37
C GLN A 22 12.17 -3.58 0.25
N HIS A 23 12.79 -3.07 1.31
CA HIS A 23 13.42 -1.76 1.32
C HIS A 23 14.58 -1.70 0.31
N GLU A 24 15.51 -2.66 0.38
CA GLU A 24 16.63 -2.76 -0.57
C GLU A 24 16.16 -2.89 -2.03
N ALA A 25 15.09 -3.67 -2.27
CA ALA A 25 14.51 -3.83 -3.60
C ALA A 25 13.93 -2.52 -4.14
N THR A 26 13.34 -1.69 -3.27
CA THR A 26 12.77 -0.39 -3.64
C THR A 26 13.88 0.60 -4.03
N ASP A 27 14.93 0.69 -3.22
CA ASP A 27 16.11 1.52 -3.51
C ASP A 27 16.80 1.08 -4.80
N ALA A 28 17.00 -0.23 -4.98
CA ALA A 28 17.58 -0.78 -6.20
C ALA A 28 16.71 -0.49 -7.43
N ARG A 29 15.39 -0.60 -7.31
CA ARG A 29 14.45 -0.26 -8.38
C ARG A 29 14.61 1.21 -8.79
N PHE A 30 14.69 2.12 -7.82
CA PHE A 30 14.92 3.54 -8.10
C PHE A 30 16.23 3.79 -8.83
N MET A 31 17.32 3.17 -8.38
CA MET A 31 18.63 3.27 -9.02
C MET A 31 18.60 2.76 -10.48
N VAL A 32 17.88 1.66 -10.74
CA VAL A 32 17.69 1.13 -12.10
C VAL A 32 16.92 2.12 -12.97
N PHE A 33 15.83 2.71 -12.49
CA PHE A 33 15.09 3.71 -13.26
C PHE A 33 15.95 4.93 -13.59
N GLN A 34 16.75 5.42 -12.66
CA GLN A 34 17.69 6.51 -12.92
C GLN A 34 18.72 6.15 -14.00
N ALA A 35 19.29 4.95 -13.92
CA ALA A 35 20.25 4.47 -14.91
C ALA A 35 19.62 4.33 -16.30
N LEU A 36 18.40 3.78 -16.40
CA LEU A 36 17.68 3.64 -17.67
C LEU A 36 17.30 5.01 -18.27
N ALA A 37 16.87 5.96 -17.44
CA ALA A 37 16.60 7.33 -17.86
C ALA A 37 17.86 8.03 -18.37
N ALA A 38 19.02 7.82 -17.75
CA ALA A 38 20.30 8.38 -18.19
C ALA A 38 20.75 7.87 -19.58
N VAL A 39 20.30 6.68 -19.98
CA VAL A 39 20.53 6.09 -21.31
C VAL A 39 19.44 6.51 -22.33
N GLY A 40 18.44 7.27 -21.89
CA GLY A 40 17.39 7.84 -22.74
C GLY A 40 16.20 6.91 -22.98
N LEU A 41 16.01 5.86 -22.17
CA LEU A 41 14.77 5.08 -22.23
C LEU A 41 13.60 5.92 -21.71
N SER A 42 12.45 5.83 -22.39
CA SER A 42 11.20 6.37 -21.85
C SER A 42 10.78 5.60 -20.61
N ASN A 43 9.98 6.24 -19.77
CA ASN A 43 9.50 5.62 -18.53
C ASN A 43 8.67 4.35 -18.79
N GLU A 44 7.92 4.30 -19.89
CA GLU A 44 7.17 3.10 -20.30
C GLU A 44 8.11 1.94 -20.66
N GLN A 45 9.21 2.22 -21.36
CA GLN A 45 10.22 1.21 -21.69
C GLN A 45 10.98 0.75 -20.44
N ALA A 46 11.29 1.67 -19.52
CA ALA A 46 11.93 1.33 -18.26
C ALA A 46 11.03 0.45 -17.37
N ASP A 47 9.73 0.79 -17.27
CA ASP A 47 8.76 0.01 -16.50
C ASP A 47 8.54 -1.38 -17.10
N ASP A 48 8.46 -1.51 -18.43
CA ASP A 48 8.39 -2.82 -19.11
C ASP A 48 9.63 -3.69 -18.82
N VAL A 49 10.83 -3.11 -18.83
CA VAL A 49 12.07 -3.82 -18.50
C VAL A 49 12.08 -4.26 -17.03
N VAL A 50 11.74 -3.37 -16.11
CA VAL A 50 11.69 -3.66 -14.67
C VAL A 50 10.62 -4.70 -14.35
N ALA A 51 9.43 -4.59 -14.94
CA ALA A 51 8.34 -5.56 -14.75
C ALA A 51 8.73 -6.97 -15.23
N LYS A 52 9.42 -7.09 -16.37
CA LYS A 52 9.94 -8.36 -16.86
C LYS A 52 11.03 -8.93 -15.95
N LEU A 53 11.90 -8.08 -15.41
CA LEU A 53 12.93 -8.49 -14.46
C LEU A 53 12.30 -9.04 -13.17
N GLU A 54 11.34 -8.32 -12.59
CA GLU A 54 10.62 -8.72 -11.38
C GLU A 54 9.81 -10.00 -11.60
N ALA A 55 9.09 -10.10 -12.72
CA ALA A 55 8.39 -11.33 -13.09
C ALA A 55 9.35 -12.52 -13.25
N GLY A 56 10.51 -12.30 -13.85
CA GLY A 56 11.57 -13.30 -13.98
C GLY A 56 12.12 -13.77 -12.63
N ALA A 57 12.30 -12.85 -11.66
CA ALA A 57 12.74 -13.20 -10.31
C ALA A 57 11.71 -14.09 -9.59
N VAL A 58 10.41 -13.75 -9.70
CA VAL A 58 9.32 -14.56 -9.13
C VAL A 58 9.22 -15.93 -9.81
N ALA A 59 9.38 -16.00 -11.13
CA ALA A 59 9.45 -17.26 -11.86
C ALA A 59 10.67 -18.10 -11.46
N GLY A 60 11.80 -17.47 -11.11
CA GLY A 60 12.95 -18.14 -10.51
C GLY A 60 12.59 -18.79 -9.17
N ALA A 61 11.93 -18.04 -8.27
CA ALA A 61 11.47 -18.55 -6.98
C ALA A 61 10.49 -19.74 -7.12
N HIS A 62 9.60 -19.69 -8.13
CA HIS A 62 8.74 -20.82 -8.48
C HIS A 62 9.54 -22.10 -8.71
N THR A 63 10.65 -22.05 -9.46
CA THR A 63 11.50 -23.22 -9.74
C THR A 63 12.06 -23.81 -8.45
N TRP A 64 12.62 -22.98 -7.57
CA TRP A 64 13.15 -23.43 -6.28
C TRP A 64 12.10 -24.15 -5.42
N ILE A 65 10.88 -23.61 -5.38
CA ILE A 65 9.78 -24.26 -4.63
C ILE A 65 9.34 -25.55 -5.31
N SER A 66 9.25 -25.57 -6.65
CA SER A 66 8.82 -26.75 -7.41
C SER A 66 9.79 -27.93 -7.28
N GLU A 67 11.07 -27.66 -7.06
CA GLU A 67 12.11 -28.68 -6.83
C GLU A 67 12.18 -29.15 -5.37
N SER A 68 11.38 -28.55 -4.48
CA SER A 68 11.32 -28.91 -3.08
C SER A 68 10.80 -30.33 -2.87
N SER A 69 11.53 -31.13 -2.11
CA SER A 69 11.20 -32.51 -1.79
C SER A 69 10.75 -32.66 -0.34
N PRO A 70 9.85 -33.61 -0.03
CA PRO A 70 9.45 -33.88 1.34
C PRO A 70 10.65 -34.35 2.18
N PRO A 71 10.63 -34.14 3.51
CA PRO A 71 11.66 -34.65 4.41
C PRO A 71 11.87 -36.15 4.23
N HIS A 72 13.13 -36.59 4.31
CA HIS A 72 13.47 -38.00 4.10
C HIS A 72 12.78 -38.92 5.11
N GLY A 73 12.20 -40.02 4.62
CA GLY A 73 11.48 -40.99 5.47
C GLY A 73 10.05 -40.57 5.82
N SER A 74 9.49 -39.58 5.12
CA SER A 74 8.08 -39.21 5.25
C SER A 74 7.15 -40.36 4.87
N GLU A 75 5.98 -40.44 5.51
CA GLU A 75 4.96 -41.40 5.12
C GLU A 75 4.33 -41.01 3.77
N PRO A 76 3.89 -41.97 2.93
CA PRO A 76 3.38 -41.67 1.59
C PRO A 76 2.25 -40.63 1.54
N ARG A 77 1.35 -40.64 2.54
CA ARG A 77 0.27 -39.64 2.62
C ARG A 77 0.78 -38.23 2.91
N PHE A 78 1.87 -38.11 3.66
CA PHE A 78 2.52 -36.83 3.91
C PHE A 78 3.21 -36.33 2.64
N GLU A 79 3.89 -37.22 1.91
CA GLU A 79 4.53 -36.89 0.62
C GLU A 79 3.49 -36.36 -0.39
N ASP A 80 2.35 -37.03 -0.52
CA ASP A 80 1.25 -36.57 -1.38
C ASP A 80 0.76 -35.17 -0.99
N GLY A 81 0.58 -34.92 0.31
CA GLY A 81 0.19 -33.62 0.84
C GLY A 81 1.24 -32.53 0.63
N TRP A 82 2.52 -32.88 0.79
CA TRP A 82 3.65 -31.99 0.54
C TRP A 82 3.71 -31.55 -0.93
N PHE A 83 3.67 -32.50 -1.86
CA PHE A 83 3.68 -32.18 -3.29
C PHE A 83 2.43 -31.40 -3.71
N ALA A 84 1.27 -31.68 -3.12
CA ALA A 84 0.07 -30.89 -3.36
C ALA A 84 0.23 -29.44 -2.88
N GLY A 85 0.81 -29.21 -1.70
CA GLY A 85 1.10 -27.89 -1.16
C GLY A 85 2.15 -27.14 -1.97
N VAL A 86 3.27 -27.78 -2.30
CA VAL A 86 4.32 -27.24 -3.18
C VAL A 86 3.72 -26.79 -4.52
N ARG A 87 2.86 -27.61 -5.12
CA ARG A 87 2.20 -27.28 -6.39
C ARG A 87 1.27 -26.07 -6.27
N ASP A 88 0.55 -25.93 -5.16
CA ASP A 88 -0.34 -24.79 -4.94
C ASP A 88 0.47 -23.48 -4.78
N VAL A 89 1.52 -23.50 -3.95
CA VAL A 89 2.43 -22.35 -3.77
C VAL A 89 3.15 -21.99 -5.07
N ALA A 90 3.69 -22.97 -5.78
CA ALA A 90 4.31 -22.75 -7.09
C ALA A 90 3.30 -22.12 -8.07
N SER A 91 2.10 -22.70 -8.20
CA SER A 91 1.06 -22.14 -9.07
C SER A 91 0.68 -20.70 -8.70
N TYR A 92 0.71 -20.36 -7.41
CA TYR A 92 0.49 -19.00 -6.93
C TYR A 92 1.63 -18.04 -7.33
N LEU A 93 2.89 -18.46 -7.17
CA LEU A 93 4.06 -17.67 -7.61
C LEU A 93 4.04 -17.43 -9.12
N LEU A 94 3.68 -18.43 -9.92
CA LEU A 94 3.55 -18.26 -11.37
C LEU A 94 2.49 -17.19 -11.72
N ARG A 95 1.35 -17.21 -11.02
CA ARG A 95 0.31 -16.18 -11.20
C ARG A 95 0.80 -14.79 -10.81
N ILE A 96 1.60 -14.67 -9.76
CA ILE A 96 2.24 -13.40 -9.38
C ILE A 96 3.17 -12.94 -10.51
N ALA A 97 4.03 -13.82 -11.04
CA ALA A 97 4.92 -13.49 -12.15
C ALA A 97 4.15 -13.00 -13.38
N ASP A 98 3.09 -13.71 -13.79
CA ASP A 98 2.22 -13.32 -14.90
C ASP A 98 1.54 -11.97 -14.66
N THR A 99 1.10 -11.73 -13.42
CA THR A 99 0.47 -10.45 -13.05
C THR A 99 1.48 -9.32 -13.10
N THR A 100 2.68 -9.50 -12.54
CA THR A 100 3.76 -8.50 -12.55
C THR A 100 4.19 -8.16 -13.98
N ALA A 101 4.35 -9.16 -14.84
CA ALA A 101 4.72 -8.95 -16.24
C ALA A 101 3.67 -8.16 -17.03
N ASN A 102 2.38 -8.31 -16.70
CA ASN A 102 1.27 -7.72 -17.45
C ASN A 102 0.73 -6.40 -16.83
N ALA A 103 0.88 -6.21 -15.52
CA ALA A 103 0.39 -5.04 -14.78
C ALA A 103 1.35 -3.84 -14.84
N GLY A 104 2.63 -4.04 -15.23
CA GLY A 104 3.65 -2.99 -15.40
C GLY A 104 3.44 -2.06 -16.60
N ARG A 105 2.22 -1.92 -17.11
CA ARG A 105 1.89 -0.96 -18.20
C ARG A 105 1.32 0.37 -17.69
N GLY A 106 1.39 0.63 -16.38
CA GLY A 106 0.83 1.84 -15.77
C GLY A 106 1.58 2.40 -14.56
N ARG A 107 2.69 1.78 -14.10
CA ARG A 107 3.52 2.31 -13.00
C ARG A 107 4.59 3.30 -13.49
N ALA A 108 4.88 3.27 -14.79
CA ALA A 108 5.78 4.18 -15.50
C ALA A 108 5.51 5.67 -15.23
N VAL A 109 4.25 6.09 -15.22
CA VAL A 109 3.86 7.49 -14.99
C VAL A 109 4.17 7.91 -13.54
N SER A 110 3.98 6.99 -12.59
CA SER A 110 4.20 7.21 -11.16
C SER A 110 5.68 7.34 -10.81
N SER A 111 6.52 6.43 -11.30
CA SER A 111 7.97 6.47 -11.05
C SER A 111 8.64 7.63 -11.80
N ALA A 112 8.13 8.00 -12.98
CA ALA A 112 8.55 9.18 -13.73
C ALA A 112 8.22 10.49 -12.99
N MET A 113 7.01 10.58 -12.43
CA MET A 113 6.59 11.73 -11.63
C MET A 113 7.40 11.84 -10.34
N LEU A 114 7.69 10.71 -9.68
CA LEU A 114 8.56 10.66 -8.50
C LEU A 114 9.99 11.12 -8.83
N LEU A 115 10.56 10.64 -9.94
CA LEU A 115 11.88 11.09 -10.41
C LEU A 115 11.89 12.57 -10.80
N ALA A 116 10.84 13.06 -11.48
CA ALA A 116 10.72 14.48 -11.82
C ALA A 116 10.59 15.37 -10.57
N HIS A 117 9.91 14.90 -9.52
CA HIS A 117 9.79 15.60 -8.24
C HIS A 117 11.12 15.63 -7.47
N LEU A 118 11.85 14.50 -7.46
CA LEU A 118 13.13 14.37 -6.76
C LEU A 118 14.29 15.05 -7.51
N GLN A 119 14.19 15.19 -8.84
CA GLN A 119 15.18 15.87 -9.67
C GLN A 119 14.93 17.38 -9.83
N GLN A 120 13.85 17.94 -9.26
CA GLN A 120 13.71 19.40 -9.24
C GLN A 120 14.87 20.00 -8.42
N PRO A 121 15.81 20.73 -9.04
CA PRO A 121 16.68 21.60 -8.27
C PRO A 121 15.76 22.65 -7.65
N HIS A 122 15.92 22.94 -6.35
CA HIS A 122 15.35 24.16 -5.79
C HIS A 122 15.77 25.33 -6.69
N SER A 123 14.84 25.86 -7.49
CA SER A 123 15.03 27.10 -8.21
C SER A 123 15.44 28.14 -7.17
N PRO A 124 16.58 28.85 -7.36
CA PRO A 124 16.92 29.95 -6.47
C PRO A 124 15.82 31.00 -6.62
N ALA A 125 15.30 31.43 -5.48
CA ALA A 125 14.27 32.46 -5.39
C ALA A 125 14.61 33.65 -6.32
N PRO A 126 13.67 34.16 -7.12
CA PRO A 126 13.88 35.42 -7.81
C PRO A 126 14.13 36.48 -6.75
N ALA A 127 15.27 37.17 -6.84
CA ALA A 127 15.55 38.33 -6.02
C ALA A 127 14.41 39.34 -6.19
N GLU A 128 13.69 39.59 -5.09
CA GLU A 128 12.66 40.62 -4.99
C GLU A 128 13.26 41.97 -5.36
N VAL A 129 12.94 42.46 -6.56
CA VAL A 129 13.06 43.87 -6.87
C VAL A 129 11.74 44.50 -6.43
N LEU A 130 11.83 45.30 -5.37
CA LEU A 130 10.76 46.07 -4.77
C LEU A 130 10.00 46.89 -5.83
N ALA A 131 8.77 46.49 -6.14
CA ALA A 131 7.77 47.35 -6.76
C ALA A 131 6.41 46.99 -6.14
N GLU A 132 5.92 47.87 -5.28
CA GLU A 132 4.61 47.76 -4.64
C GLU A 132 3.49 47.77 -5.70
N ASP A 133 2.82 46.63 -5.84
CA ASP A 133 1.48 46.49 -6.42
C ASP A 133 0.58 45.95 -5.28
N PRO A 134 -0.66 46.44 -5.08
CA PRO A 134 -1.40 46.17 -3.87
C PRO A 134 -1.84 44.70 -3.84
N ALA A 135 -1.44 44.01 -2.76
CA ALA A 135 -1.74 42.61 -2.53
C ALA A 135 -3.25 42.32 -2.60
N PRO A 136 -3.68 41.25 -3.32
CA PRO A 136 -5.01 40.70 -3.10
C PRO A 136 -5.11 40.19 -1.66
N ALA A 137 -6.21 40.50 -0.98
CA ALA A 137 -6.46 40.10 0.39
C ALA A 137 -6.32 38.57 0.57
N PRO A 138 -5.81 38.08 1.70
CA PRO A 138 -5.70 36.64 1.97
C PRO A 138 -7.11 36.04 2.01
N VAL A 139 -7.38 35.13 1.08
CA VAL A 139 -8.52 34.22 1.18
C VAL A 139 -8.36 33.42 2.47
N PRO A 140 -9.38 33.34 3.34
CA PRO A 140 -9.29 32.52 4.54
C PRO A 140 -9.14 31.05 4.14
N SER A 141 -8.01 30.45 4.49
CA SER A 141 -7.80 29.01 4.34
C SER A 141 -8.78 28.28 5.25
N VAL A 142 -9.68 27.47 4.68
CA VAL A 142 -10.54 26.58 5.47
C VAL A 142 -9.64 25.52 6.11
N GLU A 143 -9.56 25.53 7.43
CA GLU A 143 -8.88 24.47 8.19
C GLU A 143 -9.80 23.24 8.25
N LEU A 144 -9.26 22.08 7.89
CA LEU A 144 -9.95 20.81 7.97
C LEU A 144 -9.67 20.20 9.35
N ASP A 145 -10.68 20.14 10.21
CA ASP A 145 -10.53 19.55 11.55
C ASP A 145 -10.54 18.03 11.48
N ALA A 146 -9.42 17.40 11.87
CA ALA A 146 -9.27 15.95 11.92
C ALA A 146 -10.36 15.28 12.78
N LYS A 147 -10.80 15.95 13.86
CA LYS A 147 -11.84 15.43 14.76
C LYS A 147 -13.19 15.33 14.06
N ASP A 148 -13.53 16.30 13.22
CA ASP A 148 -14.79 16.31 12.49
C ASP A 148 -14.80 15.27 11.36
N VAL A 149 -13.65 15.08 10.69
CA VAL A 149 -13.47 14.01 9.70
C VAL A 149 -13.62 12.63 10.35
N LEU A 150 -12.95 12.41 11.49
CA LEU A 150 -13.03 11.16 12.23
C LEU A 150 -14.47 10.88 12.68
N ALA A 151 -15.14 11.90 13.23
CA ALA A 151 -16.54 11.79 13.65
C ALA A 151 -17.49 11.50 12.48
N ALA A 152 -17.18 11.97 11.27
CA ALA A 152 -17.93 11.61 10.07
C ALA A 152 -17.69 10.14 9.67
N ALA A 153 -16.44 9.70 9.66
CA ALA A 153 -16.08 8.30 9.36
C ALA A 153 -16.73 7.31 10.34
N GLU A 154 -16.83 7.65 11.63
CA GLU A 154 -17.45 6.80 12.65
C GLU A 154 -18.97 6.61 12.50
N ARG A 155 -19.66 7.47 11.73
CA ARG A 155 -21.11 7.31 11.46
C ARG A 155 -21.39 6.04 10.65
N PHE A 156 -20.42 5.57 9.88
CA PHE A 156 -20.54 4.40 9.02
C PHE A 156 -20.25 3.10 9.78
N THR A 157 -21.10 2.76 10.74
CA THR A 157 -20.95 1.58 11.62
C THR A 157 -20.91 0.24 10.89
N TRP A 158 -21.31 0.19 9.62
CA TRP A 158 -21.20 -0.97 8.75
C TRP A 158 -19.82 -1.09 8.06
N ALA A 159 -19.03 -0.01 8.04
CA ALA A 159 -17.69 0.06 7.43
C ALA A 159 -16.56 0.01 8.48
N VAL A 160 -16.87 0.30 9.75
CA VAL A 160 -15.90 0.35 10.84
C VAL A 160 -16.21 -0.69 11.92
N ALA A 161 -15.17 -1.18 12.58
CA ALA A 161 -15.30 -2.06 13.73
C ALA A 161 -15.79 -1.29 14.96
N ALA A 162 -16.51 -1.99 15.83
CA ALA A 162 -16.95 -1.44 17.11
C ALA A 162 -15.73 -0.99 17.95
N PRO A 163 -15.82 0.13 18.70
CA PRO A 163 -14.68 0.72 19.41
C PRO A 163 -13.84 -0.25 20.25
N GLY A 164 -14.47 -1.20 20.95
CA GLY A 164 -13.75 -2.18 21.79
C GLY A 164 -13.09 -3.34 21.04
N VAL A 165 -13.25 -3.42 19.71
CA VAL A 165 -12.70 -4.47 18.84
C VAL A 165 -11.61 -3.91 17.91
N ARG A 166 -11.43 -2.59 17.91
CA ARG A 166 -10.38 -1.89 17.18
C ARG A 166 -9.01 -2.27 17.73
N HIS A 167 -8.02 -2.39 16.84
CA HIS A 167 -6.65 -2.73 17.22
C HIS A 167 -5.96 -1.57 17.97
N TRP A 168 -6.19 -0.34 17.51
CA TRP A 168 -5.67 0.89 18.11
C TRP A 168 -6.78 1.67 18.81
N PRO A 169 -6.57 2.14 20.05
CA PRO A 169 -7.48 3.06 20.74
C PRO A 169 -7.49 4.47 20.15
N ASP A 170 -6.37 4.87 19.55
CA ASP A 170 -6.12 6.18 18.94
C ASP A 170 -5.31 5.95 17.66
N GLY A 171 -5.88 6.33 16.51
CA GLY A 171 -5.27 6.21 15.19
C GLY A 171 -4.88 7.56 14.59
N SER A 172 -4.77 8.61 15.40
CA SER A 172 -4.51 9.99 14.95
C SER A 172 -3.31 10.12 14.01
N ASP A 173 -2.19 9.43 14.27
CA ASP A 173 -1.01 9.48 13.38
C ASP A 173 -1.34 9.05 11.94
N PHE A 174 -2.18 8.02 11.77
CA PHE A 174 -2.62 7.56 10.44
C PHE A 174 -3.54 8.58 9.76
N LEU A 175 -4.43 9.20 10.55
CA LEU A 175 -5.33 10.23 10.07
C LEU A 175 -4.58 11.48 9.63
N ASP A 176 -3.62 11.94 10.44
CA ASP A 176 -2.84 13.14 10.19
C ASP A 176 -2.02 12.99 8.91
N VAL A 177 -1.39 11.84 8.71
CA VAL A 177 -0.68 11.53 7.46
C VAL A 177 -1.65 11.54 6.27
N ALA A 178 -2.81 10.90 6.38
CA ALA A 178 -3.79 10.89 5.30
C ALA A 178 -4.33 12.29 4.98
N LEU A 179 -4.65 13.09 6.01
CA LEU A 179 -5.16 14.46 5.85
C LEU A 179 -4.10 15.45 5.34
N SER A 180 -2.82 15.20 5.61
CA SER A 180 -1.72 16.00 5.04
C SER A 180 -1.67 15.96 3.50
N THR A 181 -2.36 14.99 2.89
CA THR A 181 -2.43 14.80 1.43
C THR A 181 -3.64 15.50 0.80
N VAL A 182 -4.52 16.11 1.62
CA VAL A 182 -5.68 16.87 1.14
C VAL A 182 -5.22 18.29 0.77
N CYS A 183 -5.34 18.62 -0.51
CA CYS A 183 -4.96 19.95 -1.02
C CYS A 183 -5.84 21.05 -0.38
N PRO A 184 -5.37 22.29 -0.22
CA PRO A 184 -6.16 23.38 0.37
C PRO A 184 -7.52 23.59 -0.31
N GLU A 185 -7.59 23.43 -1.64
CA GLU A 185 -8.81 23.58 -2.44
C GLU A 185 -9.83 22.45 -2.18
N GLU A 186 -9.34 21.33 -1.66
CA GLU A 186 -10.11 20.13 -1.37
C GLU A 186 -10.67 20.11 0.06
N ARG A 187 -10.18 20.98 0.94
CA ARG A 187 -10.57 21.01 2.35
C ARG A 187 -12.02 21.45 2.51
N GLU A 188 -12.46 22.43 1.71
CA GLU A 188 -13.86 22.82 1.66
C GLU A 188 -14.68 21.67 1.06
N GLY A 189 -15.65 21.17 1.83
CA GLY A 189 -16.50 20.05 1.40
C GLY A 189 -15.86 18.66 1.48
N TYR A 190 -14.72 18.51 2.18
CA TYR A 190 -14.04 17.21 2.27
C TYR A 190 -14.92 16.13 2.92
N ILE A 191 -15.64 16.48 4.00
CA ILE A 191 -16.50 15.55 4.72
C ILE A 191 -17.60 15.01 3.81
N GLU A 192 -18.28 15.88 3.07
CA GLU A 192 -19.34 15.48 2.13
C GLU A 192 -18.80 14.57 1.03
N ARG A 193 -17.58 14.82 0.54
CA ARG A 193 -16.92 13.93 -0.43
C ARG A 193 -16.56 12.58 0.17
N LEU A 194 -16.06 12.56 1.40
CA LEU A 194 -15.77 11.32 2.11
C LEU A 194 -17.06 10.50 2.31
N GLU A 195 -18.15 11.14 2.74
CA GLU A 195 -19.45 10.47 2.91
C GLU A 195 -19.98 9.91 1.59
N ALA A 196 -19.87 10.67 0.49
CA ALA A 196 -20.24 10.20 -0.84
C ALA A 196 -19.39 9.02 -1.31
N PHE A 197 -18.07 9.09 -1.11
CA PHE A 197 -17.13 8.01 -1.45
C PHE A 197 -17.46 6.71 -0.70
N VAL A 198 -17.72 6.82 0.61
CA VAL A 198 -18.04 5.67 1.46
C VAL A 198 -19.34 5.00 1.00
N GLU A 199 -20.39 5.79 0.71
CA GLU A 199 -21.66 5.26 0.20
C GLU A 199 -21.51 4.61 -1.19
N GLU A 200 -20.76 5.23 -2.11
CA GLU A 200 -20.46 4.66 -3.43
C GLU A 200 -19.77 3.30 -3.33
N HIS A 201 -18.85 3.16 -2.37
CA HIS A 201 -18.04 1.96 -2.19
C HIS A 201 -18.57 0.97 -1.14
N ARG A 202 -19.80 1.14 -0.66
CA ARG A 202 -20.36 0.31 0.43
C ARG A 202 -20.11 -1.19 0.26
N PRO A 203 -20.44 -1.84 -0.87
CA PRO A 203 -20.25 -3.30 -1.01
C PRO A 203 -18.80 -3.75 -0.88
N ARG A 204 -17.85 -2.88 -1.25
CA ARG A 204 -16.42 -3.19 -1.20
C ARG A 204 -15.86 -3.03 0.21
N LEU A 205 -16.29 -1.98 0.91
CA LEU A 205 -15.91 -1.72 2.29
C LEU A 205 -16.47 -2.80 3.25
N GLU A 206 -17.74 -3.19 3.07
CA GLU A 206 -18.33 -4.30 3.84
C GLU A 206 -17.57 -5.61 3.62
N GLU A 207 -17.22 -5.90 2.36
CA GLU A 207 -16.44 -7.10 2.03
C GLU A 207 -15.03 -7.06 2.63
N MET A 208 -14.37 -5.89 2.58
CA MET A 208 -13.06 -5.67 3.19
C MET A 208 -13.11 -5.92 4.70
N LEU A 209 -14.07 -5.33 5.40
CA LEU A 209 -14.27 -5.52 6.84
C LEU A 209 -14.59 -7.00 7.16
N ARG A 210 -15.43 -7.65 6.38
CA ARG A 210 -15.81 -9.05 6.57
C ARG A 210 -14.63 -10.02 6.39
N THR A 211 -13.76 -9.76 5.41
CA THR A 211 -12.70 -10.69 5.01
C THR A 211 -11.38 -10.46 5.75
N HIS A 212 -11.09 -9.22 6.11
CA HIS A 212 -9.79 -8.82 6.67
C HIS A 212 -9.91 -7.95 7.93
N GLY A 213 -11.12 -7.61 8.37
CA GLY A 213 -11.34 -6.87 9.60
C GLY A 213 -11.13 -7.70 10.87
N PRO A 214 -11.35 -7.08 12.05
CA PRO A 214 -11.07 -7.72 13.33
C PRO A 214 -11.85 -9.04 13.51
N GLY A 215 -11.16 -10.07 13.97
CA GLY A 215 -11.73 -11.42 14.13
C GLY A 215 -11.72 -12.29 12.87
N SER A 216 -11.32 -11.73 11.72
CA SER A 216 -11.05 -12.53 10.53
C SER A 216 -9.76 -13.37 10.67
N LYS A 217 -9.65 -14.44 9.90
CA LYS A 217 -8.45 -15.29 9.89
C LYS A 217 -7.19 -14.51 9.47
N PRO A 218 -7.22 -13.63 8.44
CA PRO A 218 -6.06 -12.81 8.06
C PRO A 218 -5.66 -11.78 9.12
N ALA A 219 -6.62 -11.26 9.90
CA ALA A 219 -6.35 -10.31 10.99
C ALA A 219 -5.79 -10.96 12.26
N SER A 220 -5.67 -12.29 12.30
CA SER A 220 -4.98 -12.97 13.39
C SER A 220 -3.51 -12.54 13.39
N HIS A 221 -2.97 -12.21 14.57
CA HIS A 221 -1.58 -11.73 14.76
C HIS A 221 -1.28 -10.28 14.35
N GLY A 222 -2.30 -9.41 14.25
CA GLY A 222 -2.08 -7.96 14.11
C GLY A 222 -1.85 -7.46 12.69
N ARG A 223 -1.87 -8.36 11.69
CA ARG A 223 -1.92 -7.97 10.27
C ARG A 223 -3.28 -7.33 9.95
N TYR A 224 -3.33 -6.43 8.96
CA TYR A 224 -4.55 -5.70 8.60
C TYR A 224 -5.16 -4.89 9.77
N ALA A 225 -4.34 -4.47 10.75
CA ALA A 225 -4.79 -3.78 11.97
C ALA A 225 -5.55 -2.47 11.73
N LEU A 226 -5.34 -1.83 10.58
CA LEU A 226 -6.10 -0.65 10.16
C LEU A 226 -7.51 -0.99 9.69
N ILE A 227 -7.77 -2.18 9.18
CA ILE A 227 -9.09 -2.52 8.67
C ILE A 227 -10.10 -2.54 9.82
N GLY A 228 -11.16 -1.77 9.67
CA GLY A 228 -12.16 -1.51 10.71
C GLY A 228 -11.87 -0.29 11.59
N GLN A 229 -10.74 0.39 11.40
CA GLN A 229 -10.52 1.73 11.95
C GLN A 229 -11.28 2.78 11.12
N PRO A 230 -11.83 3.84 11.73
CA PRO A 230 -12.45 4.93 10.99
C PRO A 230 -11.46 5.67 10.07
N GLU A 231 -10.19 5.75 10.44
CA GLU A 231 -9.10 6.34 9.63
C GLU A 231 -8.95 5.62 8.28
N THR A 232 -9.26 4.33 8.21
CA THR A 232 -9.20 3.56 6.97
C THR A 232 -10.08 4.15 5.87
N LEU A 233 -11.22 4.77 6.20
CA LEU A 233 -12.09 5.39 5.19
C LEU A 233 -11.41 6.57 4.51
N VAL A 234 -10.66 7.37 5.28
CA VAL A 234 -9.86 8.50 4.77
C VAL A 234 -8.70 7.96 3.93
N ILE A 235 -8.00 6.94 4.43
CA ILE A 235 -6.84 6.35 3.75
C ILE A 235 -7.25 5.76 2.41
N VAL A 236 -8.31 4.94 2.34
CA VAL A 236 -8.73 4.31 1.07
C VAL A 236 -9.29 5.34 0.08
N GLU A 237 -9.89 6.42 0.55
CA GLU A 237 -10.32 7.54 -0.30
C GLU A 237 -9.11 8.25 -0.89
N ARG A 238 -8.09 8.55 -0.07
CA ARG A 238 -6.82 9.11 -0.52
C ARG A 238 -6.02 8.18 -1.43
N MET A 239 -6.13 6.86 -1.25
CA MET A 239 -5.53 5.88 -2.16
C MET A 239 -6.14 5.92 -3.57
N GLU A 240 -7.41 6.32 -3.72
CA GLU A 240 -8.01 6.46 -5.05
C GLU A 240 -7.81 7.85 -5.65
N SER A 241 -7.86 8.90 -4.83
CA SER A 241 -7.80 10.29 -5.29
C SER A 241 -6.38 10.86 -5.37
N ALA A 242 -5.49 10.46 -4.47
CA ALA A 242 -4.12 10.97 -4.35
C ALA A 242 -3.08 9.89 -3.95
N PRO A 243 -3.01 8.72 -4.62
CA PRO A 243 -2.20 7.58 -4.19
C PRO A 243 -0.71 7.90 -3.99
N PHE A 244 -0.12 8.73 -4.85
CA PHE A 244 1.31 9.04 -4.80
C PHE A 244 1.66 10.02 -3.68
N LEU A 245 0.79 10.99 -3.42
CA LEU A 245 0.98 11.92 -2.30
C LEU A 245 0.83 11.17 -0.98
N LEU A 246 -0.18 10.30 -0.88
CA LEU A 246 -0.36 9.42 0.26
C LEU A 246 0.86 8.54 0.49
N ARG A 247 1.33 7.81 -0.53
CA ARG A 247 2.50 6.95 -0.40
C ARG A 247 3.74 7.72 0.02
N GLY A 248 3.99 8.88 -0.59
CA GLY A 248 5.15 9.71 -0.31
C GLY A 248 5.13 10.35 1.09
N GLN A 249 3.97 10.64 1.67
CA GLN A 249 3.89 11.10 3.06
C GLN A 249 3.92 9.93 4.05
N TRP A 250 3.30 8.80 3.69
CA TRP A 250 3.29 7.59 4.52
C TRP A 250 4.70 7.07 4.78
N GLU A 251 5.52 6.95 3.74
CA GLU A 251 6.90 6.45 3.84
C GLU A 251 7.81 7.29 4.76
N LYS A 252 7.45 8.55 5.03
CA LYS A 252 8.23 9.43 5.92
C LYS A 252 7.88 9.26 7.39
N GLU A 253 6.61 8.97 7.68
CA GLU A 253 6.05 9.07 9.03
C GLU A 253 5.65 7.70 9.61
N LEU A 254 5.34 6.72 8.76
CA LEU A 254 4.69 5.47 9.16
C LEU A 254 5.31 4.23 8.48
N GLU A 255 5.15 3.08 9.12
CA GLU A 255 5.56 1.81 8.53
C GLU A 255 4.73 1.47 7.28
N THR A 256 5.40 1.16 6.17
CA THR A 256 4.74 0.90 4.89
C THR A 256 3.84 -0.33 4.90
N VAL A 257 4.10 -1.30 5.79
CA VAL A 257 3.33 -2.54 5.91
C VAL A 257 1.82 -2.28 6.09
N PHE A 258 1.47 -1.21 6.80
CA PHE A 258 0.07 -0.83 7.03
C PHE A 258 -0.62 -0.35 5.75
N LEU A 259 0.08 0.44 4.94
CA LEU A 259 -0.45 0.89 3.65
C LEU A 259 -0.42 -0.24 2.62
N ASP A 260 0.61 -1.09 2.63
CA ASP A 260 0.73 -2.26 1.75
C ASP A 260 -0.42 -3.26 1.98
N ASP A 261 -0.79 -3.51 3.24
CA ASP A 261 -1.93 -4.36 3.60
C ASP A 261 -3.26 -3.76 3.08
N LEU A 262 -3.44 -2.44 3.18
CA LEU A 262 -4.61 -1.75 2.62
C LEU A 262 -4.59 -1.77 1.09
N GLU A 263 -3.46 -1.51 0.44
CA GLU A 263 -3.27 -1.61 -1.01
C GLU A 263 -3.54 -3.01 -1.54
N PHE A 264 -3.21 -4.06 -0.78
CA PHE A 264 -3.52 -5.42 -1.14
C PHE A 264 -5.02 -5.69 -1.18
N VAL A 265 -5.78 -5.22 -0.17
CA VAL A 265 -7.21 -5.48 -0.04
C VAL A 265 -8.06 -4.51 -0.89
N TRP A 266 -7.61 -3.26 -0.97
CA TRP A 266 -8.26 -2.15 -1.69
C TRP A 266 -7.69 -1.90 -3.09
N GLY A 267 -6.61 -2.57 -3.51
CA GLY A 267 -6.05 -2.37 -4.86
C GLY A 267 -7.07 -2.63 -5.99
N PRO A 268 -6.82 -2.12 -7.20
CA PRO A 268 -7.74 -2.27 -8.33
C PRO A 268 -8.07 -3.74 -8.55
N ARG A 269 -9.35 -4.10 -8.35
CA ARG A 269 -9.88 -5.39 -8.78
C ARG A 269 -9.88 -5.36 -10.30
N ILE A 270 -8.82 -5.87 -10.92
CA ILE A 270 -8.87 -6.21 -12.34
C ILE A 270 -9.99 -7.23 -12.47
N ARG A 271 -11.17 -6.77 -12.90
CA ARG A 271 -12.24 -7.66 -13.34
C ARG A 271 -11.73 -8.32 -14.60
N LEU A 272 -11.14 -9.50 -14.46
CA LEU A 272 -11.14 -10.48 -15.53
C LEU A 272 -12.58 -10.96 -15.65
N SER A 273 -13.40 -10.19 -16.39
CA SER A 273 -14.64 -10.68 -16.97
C SER A 273 -14.28 -11.90 -17.81
N ARG A 274 -14.71 -13.09 -17.37
CA ARG A 274 -14.99 -14.20 -18.28
C ARG A 274 -16.44 -14.14 -18.69
#